data_AF-A0A942RM86-F1
#
_entry.id   AF-A0A942RM86-F1
#
_cell.length_a   1.000
_cell.length_b   1.000
_cell.length_c   1.000
_cell.angle_alpha   90.00
_cell.angle_beta   90.00
_cell.angle_gamma   90.00
#
_symmetry.space_group_name_H-M   'P 1'
#
loop_
_entity.id
_entity.type
_entity.pdbx_description
1 polymer ?
#
loop_
_entity_poly.entity_id
_entity_poly.type
_entity_poly.pdbx_seq_one_letter_code
_entity_poly.pdbx_strand_id
1 'polypeptide(L)' 'DAIKSSSEKYITSLTATKCDGFYELGITDSLLLEYSKECELLVTADSKLSDYANAYGVSVYDMVKSRNERM' A
#
# COMPACT_ATOMS: atom_id res chain seq x y z
N ASP A 1 2.38 1.21 -28.64
CA ASP A 1 1.68 0.14 -27.88
C ASP A 1 1.89 0.29 -26.39
N ALA A 2 0.95 -0.28 -25.63
CA ALA A 2 0.94 -0.44 -24.18
C ALA A 2 0.21 0.65 -23.37
N ILE A 3 -1.12 0.69 -23.49
CA ILE A 3 -1.89 0.60 -22.25
C ILE A 3 -1.56 -0.79 -21.70
N LYS A 4 -0.60 -0.89 -20.76
CA LYS A 4 -0.43 -2.13 -19.99
C LYS A 4 -1.80 -2.43 -19.40
N SER A 5 -2.43 -3.52 -19.82
CA SER A 5 -3.69 -3.98 -19.24
C SER A 5 -3.56 -3.90 -17.72
N SER A 6 -4.47 -3.20 -17.04
CA SER A 6 -4.56 -3.31 -15.60
C SER A 6 -4.73 -4.79 -15.26
N SER A 7 -3.79 -5.35 -14.51
CA SER A 7 -3.92 -6.71 -14.00
C SER A 7 -4.69 -6.63 -12.70
N GLU A 8 -5.92 -7.12 -12.69
CA GLU A 8 -6.64 -7.36 -11.44
C GLU A 8 -6.05 -8.60 -10.78
N LYS A 9 -5.78 -8.51 -9.47
CA LYS A 9 -5.32 -9.64 -8.67
C LYS A 9 -6.31 -9.89 -7.55
N TYR A 10 -6.86 -11.10 -7.50
CA TYR A 10 -7.60 -11.56 -6.33
C TYR A 10 -6.62 -11.92 -5.21
N ILE A 11 -6.85 -11.37 -4.02
CA ILE A 11 -6.07 -11.68 -2.82
C ILE A 11 -7.04 -12.17 -1.75
N THR A 12 -6.79 -13.36 -1.22
CA THR A 12 -7.60 -13.94 -0.16
C THR A 12 -7.54 -13.10 1.10
N SER A 13 -8.70 -12.83 1.71
CA SER A 13 -8.83 -12.09 2.97
C SER A 13 -8.04 -12.68 4.14
N LEU A 14 -7.85 -14.00 4.18
CA LEU A 14 -7.00 -14.67 5.16
C LEU A 14 -5.53 -14.22 5.09
N THR A 15 -5.05 -13.74 3.95
CA THR A 15 -3.69 -13.19 3.84
C THR A 15 -3.57 -11.91 4.68
N ALA A 16 -4.63 -11.11 4.79
CA ALA A 16 -4.65 -9.91 5.61
C ALA A 16 -4.34 -10.20 7.07
N THR A 17 -4.86 -11.32 7.61
CA THR A 17 -4.69 -11.67 9.03
C THR A 17 -3.27 -12.09 9.38
N LYS A 18 -2.40 -12.26 8.37
CA LYS A 18 -0.97 -12.57 8.53
C LYS A 18 -0.09 -11.33 8.47
N CYS A 19 -0.65 -10.16 8.13
CA CYS A 19 0.07 -8.90 8.15
C CYS A 19 0.29 -8.47 9.61
N ASP A 20 1.54 -8.12 9.97
CA ASP A 20 1.87 -7.67 11.33
C ASP A 20 1.10 -6.41 11.73
N GLY A 21 0.71 -5.59 10.74
CA GLY A 21 -0.11 -4.39 10.91
C GLY A 21 -1.62 -4.62 10.89
N PHE A 22 -2.11 -5.86 10.86
CA PHE A 22 -3.53 -6.16 10.61
C PHE A 22 -4.49 -5.43 11.54
N TYR A 23 -4.22 -5.43 12.84
CA TYR A 23 -5.09 -4.78 13.83
C TYR A 23 -5.08 -3.26 13.74
N GLU A 24 -4.01 -2.67 13.19
CA GLU A 24 -3.81 -1.23 13.09
C GLU A 24 -4.28 -0.63 11.77
N LEU A 25 -4.16 -1.40 10.69
CA LEU A 25 -4.53 -1.04 9.32
C LEU A 25 -5.94 -1.51 8.95
N GLY A 26 -6.41 -2.60 9.55
CA GLY A 26 -7.64 -3.25 9.12
C GLY A 26 -7.46 -4.04 7.82
N ILE A 27 -8.54 -4.71 7.40
CA ILE A 27 -8.47 -5.74 6.35
C ILE A 27 -8.03 -5.19 4.98
N THR A 28 -8.61 -4.08 4.53
CA THR A 28 -8.37 -3.53 3.19
C THR A 28 -6.94 -3.04 3.06
N ASP A 29 -6.48 -2.23 4.00
CA ASP A 29 -5.14 -1.64 3.95
C ASP A 29 -4.07 -2.70 4.18
N SER A 30 -4.35 -3.75 4.96
CA SER A 30 -3.47 -4.92 5.06
C SER A 30 -3.34 -5.66 3.73
N LEU A 31 -4.43 -5.84 2.98
CA LEU A 31 -4.39 -6.46 1.65
C LEU A 31 -3.66 -5.58 0.63
N LEU A 32 -3.87 -4.26 0.68
CA LEU A 32 -3.14 -3.30 -0.15
C LEU A 32 -1.66 -3.31 0.16
N LEU A 33 -1.28 -3.37 1.43
CA LEU A 33 0.11 -3.47 1.86
C LEU A 33 0.76 -4.74 1.31
N GLU A 34 0.12 -5.90 1.47
CA GLU A 34 0.64 -7.15 0.90
C GLU A 34 0.74 -7.10 -0.63
N TYR A 35 -0.24 -6.51 -1.31
CA TYR A 35 -0.19 -6.37 -2.77
C TYR A 35 0.92 -5.42 -3.22
N SER A 36 1.16 -4.35 -2.47
CA SER A 36 2.14 -3.32 -2.80
C SER A 36 3.58 -3.84 -2.80
N LYS A 37 3.87 -4.93 -2.07
CA LYS A 37 5.17 -5.60 -2.07
C LYS A 37 5.57 -6.17 -3.44
N GLU A 38 4.60 -6.39 -4.32
CA GLU A 38 4.81 -6.85 -5.70
C GLU A 38 4.75 -5.70 -6.73
N CYS A 39 4.56 -4.47 -6.26
CA CYS A 39 4.39 -3.28 -7.09
C CYS A 39 5.62 -2.38 -7.02
N GLU A 40 5.82 -1.56 -8.06
CA GLU A 40 6.93 -0.59 -8.10
C GLU A 40 6.70 0.61 -7.17
N LEU A 41 5.44 0.95 -6.90
CA LEU A 41 5.05 2.14 -6.14
C LEU A 41 3.66 1.95 -5.50
N LEU A 42 3.54 2.36 -4.23
CA LEU A 42 2.27 2.58 -3.55
C LEU A 42 1.96 4.08 -3.49
N VAL A 43 0.76 4.48 -3.89
CA VAL A 43 0.28 5.86 -3.75
C VAL A 43 -0.84 5.89 -2.72
N THR A 44 -0.67 6.65 -1.64
CA THR A 44 -1.67 6.71 -0.57
C THR A 44 -1.69 8.08 0.12
N ALA A 45 -2.86 8.45 0.66
CA ALA A 45 -3.02 9.57 1.59
C ALA A 45 -3.12 9.11 3.05
N ASP A 46 -3.14 7.80 3.30
CA ASP A 46 -3.09 7.25 4.64
C ASP A 46 -1.63 7.17 5.10
N SER A 47 -1.26 8.05 6.03
CA SER A 47 0.09 8.10 6.58
C SER A 47 0.47 6.84 7.36
N LYS A 48 -0.49 6.16 8.00
CA LYS A 48 -0.20 4.91 8.72
C LYS A 48 0.15 3.81 7.72
N LEU A 49 -0.64 3.64 6.65
CA LEU A 49 -0.32 2.69 5.58
C LEU A 49 1.02 3.03 4.91
N SER A 50 1.29 4.32 4.70
CA SER A 50 2.56 4.82 4.17
C SER A 50 3.74 4.38 5.05
N ASP A 51 3.65 4.56 6.36
CA ASP A 51 4.71 4.17 7.30
C ASP A 51 4.96 2.65 7.29
N TYR A 52 3.90 1.84 7.31
CA TYR A 52 4.04 0.38 7.20
C TYR A 52 4.67 -0.03 5.86
N ALA A 53 4.22 0.53 4.74
CA ALA A 53 4.77 0.23 3.42
C ALA A 53 6.26 0.60 3.32
N ASN A 54 6.65 1.78 3.82
CA ASN A 54 8.05 2.17 3.92
C ASN A 54 8.87 1.19 4.78
N ALA A 55 8.33 0.72 5.90
CA ALA A 55 8.99 -0.26 6.78
C ALA A 55 9.22 -1.63 6.09
N TYR A 56 8.33 -2.02 5.17
CA TYR A 56 8.51 -3.22 4.33
C TYR A 56 9.37 -2.98 3.08
N GLY A 57 9.98 -1.80 2.94
CA GLY A 57 10.84 -1.45 1.80
C GLY A 57 10.09 -1.15 0.50
N VAL A 58 8.77 -0.94 0.56
CA VAL A 58 7.96 -0.54 -0.58
C VAL A 58 8.21 0.93 -0.88
N SER A 59 8.34 1.31 -2.16
CA SER A 59 8.39 2.71 -2.55
C SER A 59 7.01 3.35 -2.38
N VAL A 60 6.92 4.46 -1.65
CA VAL A 60 5.64 5.13 -1.36
C VAL A 60 5.64 6.58 -1.82
N TYR A 61 4.60 6.98 -2.54
CA TYR A 61 4.22 8.38 -2.70
C TYR A 61 3.14 8.74 -1.67
N ASP A 62 3.58 9.41 -0.60
CA ASP A 62 2.71 9.90 0.46
C ASP A 62 2.12 11.25 0.06
N MET A 63 0.81 11.26 -0.22
CA MET A 63 0.08 12.45 -0.65
C MET A 63 0.01 13.52 0.44
N VAL A 64 -0.05 13.12 1.72
CA VAL A 64 -0.12 14.05 2.85
C VAL A 64 1.24 14.72 3.05
N LYS A 65 2.32 13.93 3.04
CA LYS A 65 3.68 14.46 3.14
C LYS A 65 3.99 15.40 1.97
N SER A 66 3.70 14.98 0.74
CA SER A 66 3.95 15.81 -0.45
C SER A 66 3.16 17.11 -0.43
N ARG A 67 1.91 17.10 0.08
CA ARG A 67 1.13 18.34 0.27
C ARG A 67 1.80 19.26 1.28
N ASN A 68 2.24 18.73 2.41
CA ASN A 68 2.81 19.52 3.50
C ASN A 68 4.19 20.11 3.13
N GLU A 69 4.99 19.43 2.30
CA GLU A 69 6.28 19.94 1.81
C GLU A 69 6.15 21.07 0.76
N ARG A 70 4.97 21.21 0.15
CA ARG A 70 4.68 22.27 -0.84
C ARG A 70 4.13 23.56 -0.20
N MET A 71 3.86 23.53 1.11
CA MET A 71 3.41 24.68 1.90
C MET A 71 4.60 25.39 2.54
#